data_AF-A0A3M2ZLZ7-F1
#
_entry.id   AF-A0A3M2ZLZ7-F1
#
_cell.length_a   1.000
_cell.length_b   1.000
_cell.length_c   1.000
_cell.angle_alpha   90.00
_cell.angle_beta   90.00
_cell.angle_gamma   90.00
#
_symmetry.space_group_name_H-M   'P 1'
#
loop_
_entity.id
_entity.type
_entity.pdbx_description
1 polymer ?
#
loop_
_entity_poly.entity_id
_entity_poly.type
_entity_poly.pdbx_seq_one_letter_code
_entity_poly.pdbx_strand_id
1 'polypeptide(L)'
;MLLWIVVLVVGIAWLAHRRTAPLPALGVVAVYLLAMGIFSHAPGWLLTVFWVLWLAVFVPLVLPDLRRKHFTAPMFSWFQKVLPPMSETERDAIDAGTVWWDGELFSGRPDWDKLLA
;
A
#
# COMPACT_ATOMS: atom_id res chain seq x y z
N MET A 1 30.45 12.65 -3.18
CA MET A 1 29.40 12.51 -2.15
C MET A 1 28.09 13.17 -2.57
N LEU A 2 28.07 14.46 -2.87
CA LEU A 2 26.84 15.16 -3.28
C LEU A 2 26.15 14.54 -4.51
N LEU A 3 26.92 14.12 -5.53
CA LEU A 3 26.38 13.46 -6.73
C LEU A 3 25.61 12.16 -6.38
N TRP A 4 26.13 11.34 -5.48
CA TRP A 4 25.45 10.11 -5.01
C TRP A 4 24.13 10.42 -4.30
N ILE A 5 24.09 11.47 -3.48
CA ILE A 5 22.85 11.87 -2.79
C ILE A 5 21.81 12.37 -3.81
N VAL A 6 22.21 13.19 -4.77
CA VAL A 6 21.30 13.69 -5.82
C VAL A 6 20.72 12.53 -6.62
N VAL A 7 21.54 11.57 -7.03
CA VAL A 7 21.07 10.40 -7.79
C VAL A 7 20.16 9.50 -6.95
N LEU A 8 20.43 9.33 -5.65
CA LEU A 8 19.54 8.61 -4.73
C LEU A 8 18.16 9.26 -4.65
N VAL A 9 18.12 10.58 -4.42
CA VAL A 9 16.86 11.34 -4.27
C VAL A 9 16.06 11.31 -5.57
N VAL A 10 16.70 11.56 -6.71
CA VAL A 10 16.05 11.52 -8.03
C VAL A 10 15.59 10.11 -8.37
N GLY A 11 16.39 9.09 -8.06
CA GLY A 11 16.03 7.68 -8.28
C GLY A 11 14.80 7.25 -7.47
N ILE A 12 14.73 7.64 -6.19
CA ILE A 12 13.57 7.39 -5.34
C ILE A 12 12.34 8.12 -5.89
N ALA A 13 12.47 9.40 -6.25
CA ALA A 13 11.37 10.19 -6.81
C ALA A 13 10.84 9.59 -8.13
N TRP A 14 11.75 9.12 -8.99
CA TRP A 14 11.39 8.48 -10.25
C TRP A 14 10.68 7.13 -10.05
N LEU A 15 11.17 6.29 -9.13
CA LEU A 15 10.54 5.02 -8.77
C LEU A 15 9.13 5.23 -8.19
N ALA A 16 8.98 6.27 -7.35
CA ALA A 16 7.68 6.66 -6.79
C ALA A 16 6.72 7.15 -7.89
N HIS A 17 7.20 7.94 -8.85
CA HIS A 17 6.39 8.44 -9.96
C HIS A 17 5.90 7.30 -10.87
N ARG A 18 6.73 6.27 -11.09
CA ARG A 18 6.38 5.12 -11.93
C ARG A 18 5.38 4.13 -11.30
N ARG A 19 4.87 4.39 -10.10
CA ARG A 19 4.00 3.47 -9.34
C ARG A 19 4.54 2.03 -9.31
N THR A 20 5.86 1.89 -9.23
CA THR A 20 6.52 0.58 -9.18
C THR A 20 6.11 -0.16 -7.91
N ALA A 21 6.02 -1.49 -7.99
CA ALA A 21 5.79 -2.31 -6.80
C ALA A 21 6.90 -2.03 -5.76
N PRO A 22 6.58 -2.03 -4.46
CA PRO A 22 7.52 -1.62 -3.42
C PRO A 22 8.74 -2.55 -3.31
N LEU A 23 8.58 -3.84 -3.61
CA LEU A 23 9.66 -4.84 -3.54
C LEU A 23 10.84 -4.55 -4.49
N PRO A 24 10.63 -4.40 -5.82
CA PRO A 24 11.74 -4.07 -6.73
C PRO A 24 12.32 -2.69 -6.45
N ALA A 25 11.51 -1.70 -6.05
CA ALA A 25 12.02 -0.38 -5.69
C ALA A 25 12.98 -0.44 -4.49
N LEU A 26 12.62 -1.19 -3.43
CA LEU A 26 13.49 -1.40 -2.27
C LEU A 26 14.79 -2.11 -2.64
N GLY A 27 14.72 -3.12 -3.51
CA GLY A 27 15.89 -3.83 -4.01
C GLY A 27 16.86 -2.92 -4.78
N VAL A 28 16.34 -2.07 -5.66
CA VAL A 28 17.15 -1.08 -6.40
C VAL A 28 17.84 -0.11 -5.45
N VAL A 29 17.12 0.39 -4.43
CA VAL A 29 17.71 1.30 -3.43
C VAL A 29 18.78 0.59 -2.59
N ALA A 30 18.58 -0.67 -2.21
CA ALA A 30 19.58 -1.43 -1.46
C ALA A 30 20.87 -1.65 -2.26
N VAL A 31 20.75 -2.04 -3.53
CA VAL A 31 21.90 -2.19 -4.45
C VAL A 31 22.63 -0.86 -4.63
N TYR A 32 21.88 0.23 -4.74
CA TYR A 32 22.45 1.57 -4.84
C TYR A 32 23.23 1.98 -3.58
N LEU A 33 22.70 1.71 -2.38
CA LEU A 33 23.40 1.98 -1.12
C LEU A 33 24.68 1.14 -0.97
N LEU A 34 24.68 -0.11 -1.43
CA LEU A 34 25.89 -0.93 -1.50
C LEU A 34 26.93 -0.33 -2.44
N ALA A 35 26.52 0.06 -3.65
CA ALA A 35 27.41 0.71 -4.62
C ALA A 35 27.98 2.02 -4.05
N MET A 36 27.16 2.82 -3.38
CA MET A 36 27.60 4.05 -2.71
C MET A 36 28.61 3.76 -1.59
N GLY A 37 28.45 2.68 -0.84
CA GLY A 37 29.41 2.30 0.21
C GLY A 37 30.75 1.80 -0.32
N ILE A 38 30.76 1.11 -1.47
CA ILE A 38 31.98 0.54 -2.07
C ILE A 38 32.76 1.60 -2.86
N PHE A 39 32.07 2.43 -3.65
CA PHE A 39 32.72 3.37 -4.57
C PHE A 39 32.92 4.77 -3.97
N SER A 40 32.26 5.08 -2.86
CA SER A 40 32.37 6.39 -2.22
C SER A 40 33.10 6.26 -0.87
N HIS A 41 34.07 7.15 -0.62
CA HIS A 41 34.68 7.39 0.69
C HIS A 41 33.69 8.06 1.66
N ALA A 42 32.44 7.58 1.72
CA ALA A 42 31.47 8.08 2.68
C ALA A 42 31.87 7.64 4.08
N PRO A 43 31.71 8.51 5.09
CA PRO A 43 31.99 8.11 6.46
C PRO A 43 30.99 7.02 6.89
N GLY A 44 31.48 5.98 7.56
CA GLY A 44 30.70 4.79 7.88
C GLY A 44 29.40 5.07 8.64
N TRP A 45 29.39 6.07 9.52
CA TRP A 45 28.20 6.48 10.27
C TRP A 45 27.05 6.94 9.37
N LEU A 46 27.36 7.64 8.27
CA LEU A 46 26.34 8.14 7.35
C LEU A 46 25.69 6.99 6.57
N LEU A 47 26.50 5.99 6.18
CA LEU A 47 26.00 4.76 5.58
C LEU A 47 25.10 3.99 6.55
N THR A 48 25.47 3.92 7.84
CA THR A 48 24.62 3.28 8.86
C THR A 48 23.26 3.96 8.97
N VAL A 49 23.23 5.30 8.98
CA VAL A 49 21.96 6.06 9.00
C VAL A 49 21.10 5.74 7.78
N PHE A 50 21.69 5.72 6.57
CA PHE A 50 20.92 5.38 5.36
C PHE A 50 20.38 3.94 5.38
N TRP A 51 21.16 2.98 5.87
CA TRP A 51 20.71 1.60 6.03
C TRP A 51 19.57 1.47 7.05
N VAL A 52 19.66 2.19 8.17
CA VAL A 52 18.59 2.21 9.18
C VAL A 52 17.31 2.81 8.61
N LEU A 53 17.40 3.93 7.88
CA LEU A 53 16.24 4.55 7.23
C LEU A 53 15.62 3.61 6.17
N TRP A 54 16.45 2.97 5.35
CA TRP A 54 15.97 1.99 4.38
C TRP A 54 15.26 0.81 5.07
N LEU A 55 15.83 0.29 6.15
CA LEU A 55 15.25 -0.82 6.91
C LEU A 55 13.93 -0.42 7.58
N ALA A 56 13.83 0.81 8.10
CA ALA A 56 12.59 1.35 8.67
C ALA A 56 11.44 1.41 7.65
N VAL A 57 11.74 1.56 6.35
CA VAL A 57 10.76 1.52 5.27
C VAL A 57 10.52 0.08 4.78
N PHE A 58 11.58 -0.73 4.69
CA PHE A 58 11.54 -2.12 4.23
C PHE A 58 10.67 -3.01 5.14
N VAL A 59 10.89 -2.94 6.44
CA VAL A 59 10.21 -3.80 7.44
C VAL A 59 8.68 -3.70 7.37
N PRO A 60 8.05 -2.50 7.42
CA PRO A 60 6.60 -2.39 7.31
C PRO A 60 6.06 -2.71 5.91
N LEU A 61 6.88 -2.63 4.84
CA LEU A 61 6.45 -2.99 3.49
C LEU A 61 6.46 -4.50 3.25
N VAL A 62 7.43 -5.22 3.81
CA VAL A 62 7.60 -6.67 3.62
C VAL A 62 6.77 -7.50 4.61
N LEU A 63 6.50 -6.98 5.81
CA LEU A 63 5.67 -7.66 6.80
C LEU A 63 4.23 -7.11 6.78
N PRO A 64 3.29 -7.77 6.08
CA PRO A 64 1.92 -7.29 5.96
C PRO A 64 1.20 -7.20 7.32
N ASP A 65 1.55 -8.05 8.28
CA ASP A 65 0.98 -8.04 9.63
C ASP A 65 1.41 -6.79 10.41
N LEU A 66 2.67 -6.37 10.26
CA LEU A 66 3.19 -5.17 10.91
C LEU A 66 2.58 -3.92 10.27
N ARG A 67 2.41 -3.92 8.94
CA ARG A 67 1.67 -2.87 8.22
C ARG A 67 0.24 -2.75 8.71
N ARG A 68 -0.46 -3.87 8.83
CA ARG A 68 -1.86 -3.90 9.28
C ARG A 68 -1.98 -3.39 10.71
N LYS A 69 -1.10 -3.83 11.61
CA LYS A 69 -1.16 -3.46 13.04
C LYS A 69 -0.80 -2.01 13.29
N HIS A 70 0.24 -1.47 12.65
CA HIS A 70 0.76 -0.14 12.96
C HIS A 70 0.24 0.97 12.04
N PHE A 71 -0.15 0.66 10.81
CA PHE A 71 -0.59 1.67 9.84
C PHE A 71 -2.07 1.52 9.50
N THR A 72 -2.53 0.33 9.09
CA THR A 72 -3.89 0.16 8.56
C THR A 72 -4.95 0.17 9.66
N ALA A 73 -4.76 -0.55 10.76
CA ALA A 73 -5.77 -0.67 11.82
C ALA A 73 -6.06 0.65 12.55
N PRO A 74 -5.05 1.48 12.92
CA PRO A 74 -5.32 2.78 13.53
C PRO A 74 -6.03 3.72 12.56
N MET A 75 -5.59 3.75 11.29
CA MET A 75 -6.18 4.58 10.25
C MET A 75 -7.63 4.17 9.96
N PHE A 76 -7.91 2.87 9.88
CA PHE A 76 -9.25 2.34 9.72
C PHE A 76 -10.14 2.67 10.92
N SER A 77 -9.62 2.54 12.15
CA SER A 77 -10.36 2.91 13.35
C SER A 77 -10.68 4.40 13.42
N TRP A 78 -9.79 5.26 12.91
CA TRP A 78 -10.05 6.69 12.78
C TRP A 78 -11.07 6.97 11.67
N PHE A 79 -10.93 6.31 10.52
CA PHE A 79 -11.84 6.47 9.40
C PHE A 79 -13.27 6.04 9.78
N GLN A 80 -13.43 4.96 10.53
CA GLN A 80 -14.72 4.51 11.09
C GLN A 80 -15.33 5.52 12.08
N LYS A 81 -14.53 6.37 12.73
CA LYS A 81 -15.05 7.42 13.62
C LYS A 81 -15.50 8.66 12.87
N VAL A 82 -14.87 8.96 11.74
CA VAL A 82 -15.16 10.15 10.93
C VAL A 82 -16.25 9.88 9.91
N LEU A 83 -16.33 8.66 9.40
CA LEU A 83 -17.45 8.26 8.55
C LEU A 83 -18.70 8.10 9.41
N PRO A 84 -19.80 8.81 9.09
CA PRO A 84 -21.08 8.53 9.70
C PRO A 84 -21.45 7.07 9.38
N PRO A 85 -22.09 6.36 10.33
CA PRO A 85 -22.65 5.05 10.02
C PRO A 85 -23.59 5.19 8.83
N MET A 86 -23.46 4.29 7.85
CA MET A 86 -24.30 4.25 6.65
C MET A 86 -25.76 4.31 7.08
N SER A 87 -26.47 5.36 6.63
CA SER A 87 -27.90 5.53 6.90
C SER A 87 -28.67 4.32 6.38
N GLU A 88 -29.72 3.88 7.08
CA GLU A 88 -30.60 2.81 6.59
C GLU A 88 -31.10 3.13 5.17
N THR A 89 -31.44 4.39 4.89
CA THR A 89 -31.87 4.83 3.56
C THR A 89 -30.79 4.77 2.49
N GLU A 90 -29.51 4.95 2.84
CA GLU A 90 -28.40 4.83 1.88
C GLU A 90 -28.05 3.36 1.62
N ARG A 91 -28.21 2.48 2.62
CA ARG A 91 -28.13 1.03 2.44
C ARG A 91 -29.23 0.55 1.51
N ASP A 92 -30.47 0.93 1.79
CA ASP A 92 -31.62 0.56 0.97
C ASP A 92 -31.46 1.07 -0.46
N ALA A 93 -30.88 2.25 -0.67
CA ALA A 93 -30.60 2.78 -2.01
C ALA A 93 -29.48 2.01 -2.76
N ILE A 94 -28.45 1.55 -2.06
CA ILE A 94 -27.40 0.70 -2.66
C ILE A 94 -27.94 -0.71 -2.96
N ASP A 95 -28.69 -1.29 -2.03
CA ASP A 95 -29.29 -2.62 -2.22
C ASP A 95 -30.35 -2.59 -3.34
N ALA A 96 -31.17 -1.53 -3.42
CA ALA A 96 -32.11 -1.32 -4.51
C ALA A 96 -31.44 -1.00 -5.86
N GLY A 97 -30.21 -0.48 -5.85
CA GLY A 97 -29.45 -0.13 -7.05
C GLY A 97 -28.65 -1.30 -7.65
N THR A 98 -28.50 -2.41 -6.92
CA THR A 98 -27.93 -3.64 -7.49
C THR A 98 -29.03 -4.49 -8.10
N VAL A 99 -28.84 -4.90 -9.35
CA VAL A 99 -29.77 -5.74 -10.13
C VAL A 99 -29.71 -7.18 -9.61
N TRP A 100 -30.01 -7.38 -8.33
CA TRP A 100 -29.87 -8.65 -7.62
C TRP A 100 -30.87 -9.69 -8.14
N TRP A 101 -32.13 -9.30 -8.34
CA TRP A 101 -33.19 -10.18 -8.81
C TRP A 101 -33.01 -10.59 -10.29
N ASP A 102 -32.81 -9.61 -11.18
CA ASP A 102 -32.57 -9.85 -12.62
C ASP A 102 -31.21 -10.55 -12.85
N GLY A 103 -30.17 -10.19 -12.11
CA GLY A 103 -28.86 -10.85 -12.20
C GLY A 103 -28.89 -12.33 -11.78
N GLU A 104 -29.70 -12.67 -10.77
CA GLU A 104 -29.90 -14.04 -10.32
C GLU A 104 -30.81 -14.83 -11.28
N LEU A 105 -31.83 -14.19 -11.85
CA LEU A 105 -32.70 -14.75 -12.91
C LEU A 105 -31.90 -15.10 -14.18
N PHE A 106 -30.94 -14.26 -14.58
CA PHE A 106 -30.11 -14.47 -15.78
C PHE A 106 -28.77 -15.19 -15.52
N SER A 107 -28.51 -15.65 -14.28
CA SER A 107 -27.26 -16.32 -13.88
C SER A 107 -27.09 -17.74 -14.45
N GLY A 108 -28.09 -18.27 -15.16
CA GLY A 108 -28.09 -19.62 -15.74
C GLY A 108 -28.43 -20.74 -14.74
N ARG A 109 -28.40 -20.46 -13.43
CA ARG A 109 -28.90 -21.34 -12.36
C ARG A 109 -29.57 -20.51 -11.25
N PRO A 110 -30.75 -19.91 -11.53
CA PRO A 110 -31.46 -19.12 -10.54
C PRO A 110 -31.87 -19.98 -9.33
N ASP A 111 -31.65 -19.45 -8.14
CA ASP A 111 -32.12 -20.01 -6.88
C ASP A 111 -33.53 -19.47 -6.57
N TRP A 112 -34.55 -20.28 -6.87
CA TRP A 112 -35.95 -19.87 -6.78
C TRP A 112 -36.45 -19.68 -5.35
N ASP A 113 -35.86 -20.37 -4.37
CA ASP A 113 -36.22 -20.21 -2.95
C ASP A 113 -35.84 -18.81 -2.45
N LYS A 114 -34.82 -18.20 -3.03
CA LYS A 114 -34.37 -16.84 -2.72
C LYS A 114 -35.15 -15.77 -3.49
N LEU A 115 -35.67 -16.09 -4.68
CA LEU A 115 -36.46 -15.16 -5.51
C LEU A 115 -37.95 -15.09 -5.10
N LEU A 116 -38.45 -16.08 -4.37
CA LEU A 116 -39.86 -16.23 -3.98
C LEU A 116 -40.13 -16.01 -2.48
N ALA A 117 -39.10 -15.74 -1.68
CA ALA A 117 -39.21 -15.38 -0.27
C ALA A 117 -39.53 -13.88 -0.07
#